data_AF-A0A6G9VWL0-F1
#
_entry.id   AF-A0A6G9VWL0-F1
#
_cell.length_a   1.000
_cell.length_b   1.000
_cell.length_c   1.000
_cell.angle_alpha   90.00
_cell.angle_beta   90.00
_cell.angle_gamma   90.00
#
_symmetry.space_group_name_H-M   'P 1'
#
loop_
_entity.id
_entity.type
_entity.pdbx_description
1 polymer ?
#
loop_
_entity_poly.entity_id
_entity_poly.type
_entity_poly.pdbx_seq_one_letter_code
_entity_poly.pdbx_strand_id
1 'polypeptide(L)'
;MPEANRSAKQKENLKTIVNVIRIPEKSIQGHMSWATHHFQDIVFTRLQGRNPFSNDTVKYIGSSNDEALNTKVLRYKADPTAVADFGKDTNPTGNIALPILTMRGMNDPIAFVELANTWEETVAKAGHAGNMVQLYTNDKEHSYLSDAQYVAAMNALLSWVDTGKKPTPNDVEKQCKALDPKWDPSHECRIVPEFKPLALSTRVPAR
;
A
#
# COMPACT_ATOMS: atom_id res chain seq x y z
N MET A 1 19.93 6.41 14.91
CA MET A 1 21.35 6.82 15.00
C MET A 1 21.68 7.72 13.81
N PRO A 2 22.28 8.90 14.01
CA PRO A 2 22.71 9.78 12.93
C PRO A 2 23.62 9.07 11.93
N GLU A 3 23.56 9.44 10.65
CA GLU A 3 24.35 8.79 9.60
C GLU A 3 25.86 8.86 9.86
N ALA A 4 26.34 10.00 10.37
CA ALA A 4 27.74 10.23 10.70
C ALA A 4 28.30 9.23 11.73
N ASN A 5 27.44 8.64 12.55
CA ASN A 5 27.83 7.73 13.62
C ASN A 5 27.76 6.25 13.19
N ARG A 6 27.40 5.96 11.93
CA ARG A 6 27.32 4.59 11.40
C ARG A 6 28.69 4.10 10.96
N SER A 7 29.07 2.90 11.40
CA SER A 7 30.18 2.17 10.81
C SER A 7 29.91 1.86 9.33
N ALA A 8 30.97 1.60 8.55
CA ALA A 8 30.84 1.19 7.16
C ALA A 8 29.91 -0.03 7.01
N LYS A 9 29.99 -0.98 7.95
CA LYS A 9 29.14 -2.18 7.94
C LYS A 9 27.67 -1.86 8.18
N GLN A 10 27.37 -0.93 9.11
CA GLN A 10 25.99 -0.50 9.36
C GLN A 10 25.40 0.21 8.13
N LYS A 11 26.20 1.04 7.44
CA LYS A 11 25.76 1.69 6.19
C LYS A 11 25.48 0.67 5.09
N GLU A 12 26.34 -0.34 4.93
CA GLU A 12 26.15 -1.41 3.95
C GLU A 12 24.90 -2.26 4.25
N ASN A 13 24.70 -2.67 5.50
CA ASN A 13 23.53 -3.44 5.91
C ASN A 13 22.24 -2.66 5.69
N LEU A 14 22.23 -1.38 6.07
CA LEU A 14 21.11 -0.50 5.84
C LEU A 14 20.79 -0.36 4.36
N LYS A 15 21.81 -0.10 3.52
CA LYS A 15 21.65 -0.03 2.05
C LYS A 15 21.04 -1.33 1.50
N THR A 16 21.50 -2.47 2.00
CA THR A 16 20.95 -3.78 1.61
C THR A 16 19.47 -3.88 1.96
N ILE A 17 19.08 -3.53 3.19
CA ILE A 17 17.68 -3.62 3.64
C ILE A 17 16.78 -2.71 2.80
N VAL A 18 17.13 -1.43 2.63
CA VAL A 18 16.27 -0.48 1.91
C VAL A 18 16.17 -0.82 0.43
N ASN A 19 17.20 -1.41 -0.18
CA ASN A 19 17.14 -1.82 -1.59
C ASN A 19 16.33 -3.11 -1.79
N VAL A 20 16.52 -4.10 -0.93
CA VAL A 20 15.86 -5.41 -1.04
C VAL A 20 14.39 -5.32 -0.66
N ILE A 21 14.07 -4.64 0.45
CA ILE A 21 12.69 -4.46 0.93
C ILE A 21 12.00 -3.27 0.24
N ARG A 22 12.77 -2.38 -0.39
CA ARG A 22 12.33 -1.21 -1.16
C ARG A 22 11.68 -0.10 -0.32
N ILE A 23 11.76 -0.15 1.00
CA ILE A 23 11.24 0.90 1.91
C ILE A 23 12.28 1.99 2.18
N PRO A 24 11.87 3.23 2.46
CA PRO A 24 12.82 4.25 2.88
C PRO A 24 13.36 3.93 4.28
N GLU A 25 14.58 4.40 4.56
CA GLU A 25 15.25 4.19 5.85
C GLU A 25 14.37 4.59 7.04
N LYS A 26 13.67 5.73 6.94
CA LYS A 26 12.80 6.25 8.01
C LYS A 26 11.69 5.28 8.43
N SER A 27 11.33 4.33 7.56
CA SER A 27 10.23 3.40 7.78
C SER A 27 10.68 2.05 8.34
N ILE A 28 11.99 1.76 8.38
CA ILE A 28 12.49 0.44 8.82
C ILE A 28 11.99 0.07 10.21
N GLN A 29 12.09 0.98 11.18
CA GLN A 29 11.71 0.67 12.56
C GLN A 29 10.22 0.33 12.67
N GLY A 30 9.35 1.12 12.03
CA GLY A 30 7.90 0.88 12.02
C GLY A 30 7.58 -0.45 11.37
N HIS A 31 8.12 -0.72 10.18
CA HIS A 31 7.93 -1.98 9.46
C HIS A 31 8.43 -3.19 10.27
N MET A 32 9.57 -3.09 10.95
CA MET A 32 10.07 -4.17 11.82
C MET A 32 9.16 -4.43 13.01
N SER A 33 8.62 -3.37 13.64
CA SER A 33 7.67 -3.49 14.75
C SER A 33 6.39 -4.21 14.30
N TRP A 34 5.76 -3.75 13.21
CA TRP A 34 4.55 -4.38 12.68
C TRP A 34 4.80 -5.80 12.18
N ALA A 35 5.89 -6.03 11.43
CA ALA A 35 6.24 -7.35 10.93
C ALA A 35 6.53 -8.36 12.05
N THR A 36 6.88 -7.90 13.25
CA THR A 36 7.06 -8.76 14.43
C THR A 36 5.73 -8.96 15.14
N HIS A 37 5.13 -7.88 15.64
CA HIS A 37 3.99 -7.97 16.55
C HIS A 37 2.68 -8.30 15.84
N HIS A 38 2.41 -7.71 14.68
CA HIS A 38 1.17 -7.98 13.95
C HIS A 38 1.14 -9.42 13.40
N PHE A 39 2.28 -9.91 12.91
CA PHE A 39 2.38 -11.27 12.39
C PHE A 39 2.32 -12.29 13.54
N GLN A 40 2.93 -11.98 14.68
CA GLN A 40 2.79 -12.77 15.90
C GLN A 40 1.31 -12.89 16.31
N ASP A 41 0.56 -11.77 16.35
CA ASP A 41 -0.85 -11.77 16.70
C ASP A 41 -1.69 -12.59 15.70
N ILE A 42 -1.45 -12.45 14.39
CA ILE A 42 -2.12 -13.28 13.38
C ILE A 42 -1.88 -14.77 13.65
N VAL A 43 -0.63 -15.17 13.87
CA VAL A 43 -0.27 -16.58 14.08
C VAL A 43 -0.87 -17.12 15.37
N PHE A 44 -0.66 -16.47 16.50
CA PHE A 44 -1.03 -17.04 17.79
C PHE A 44 -2.48 -16.79 18.19
N THR A 45 -3.07 -15.66 17.79
CA THR A 45 -4.44 -15.29 18.18
C THR A 45 -5.48 -15.74 17.15
N ARG A 46 -5.13 -15.82 15.85
CA ARG A 46 -6.10 -16.17 14.79
C ARG A 46 -5.90 -17.56 14.21
N LEU A 47 -4.68 -18.09 14.24
CA LEU A 47 -4.32 -19.32 13.53
C LEU A 47 -3.82 -20.44 14.46
N GLN A 48 -3.95 -20.26 15.78
CA GLN A 48 -3.61 -21.27 16.80
C GLN A 48 -2.15 -21.74 16.69
N GLY A 49 -1.24 -20.83 16.38
CA GLY A 49 0.20 -21.09 16.24
C GLY A 49 0.63 -21.58 14.85
N ARG A 50 -0.28 -21.75 13.90
CA ARG A 50 0.05 -22.16 12.53
C ARG A 50 0.49 -20.95 11.69
N ASN A 51 1.62 -21.07 10.99
CA ASN A 51 2.23 -20.00 10.21
C ASN A 51 1.60 -19.88 8.80
N PRO A 52 0.93 -18.77 8.42
CA PRO A 52 0.41 -18.57 7.07
C PRO A 52 1.42 -17.89 6.13
N PHE A 53 2.61 -17.50 6.61
CA PHE A 53 3.55 -16.67 5.85
C PHE A 53 4.69 -17.52 5.28
N SER A 54 5.01 -17.31 3.99
CA SER A 54 6.11 -18.01 3.31
C SER A 54 7.13 -17.05 2.70
N ASN A 55 8.38 -17.50 2.63
CA ASN A 55 9.43 -16.93 1.78
C ASN A 55 10.34 -18.02 1.16
N ASP A 56 9.89 -19.28 1.18
CA ASP A 56 10.64 -20.45 0.71
C ASP A 56 11.02 -20.37 -0.77
N THR A 57 10.17 -19.78 -1.61
CA THR A 57 10.38 -19.59 -3.05
C THR A 57 10.87 -18.19 -3.44
N VAL A 58 10.92 -17.25 -2.49
CA VAL A 58 11.22 -15.84 -2.76
C VAL A 58 12.70 -15.65 -3.12
N LYS A 59 12.97 -15.00 -4.25
CA LYS A 59 14.31 -14.52 -4.61
C LYS A 59 14.44 -13.05 -4.23
N TYR A 60 15.27 -12.77 -3.23
CA TYR A 60 15.57 -11.41 -2.82
C TYR A 60 16.59 -10.79 -3.78
N ILE A 61 16.32 -9.59 -4.27
CA ILE A 61 17.18 -8.87 -5.23
C ILE A 61 17.47 -7.45 -4.77
N GLY A 62 18.65 -6.93 -5.11
CA GLY A 62 19.02 -5.53 -4.85
C GLY A 62 20.08 -5.33 -3.75
N SER A 63 20.65 -6.42 -3.23
CA SER A 63 21.83 -6.37 -2.37
C SER A 63 23.11 -6.24 -3.19
N SER A 64 24.28 -6.12 -2.54
CA SER A 64 25.58 -6.17 -3.22
C SER A 64 25.95 -7.56 -3.72
N ASN A 65 25.33 -8.62 -3.18
CA ASN A 65 25.52 -10.01 -3.57
C ASN A 65 24.25 -10.81 -3.24
N ASP A 66 23.33 -10.87 -4.21
CA ASP A 66 22.03 -11.51 -4.03
C ASP A 66 22.14 -13.01 -3.78
N GLU A 67 23.13 -13.70 -4.36
CA GLU A 67 23.36 -15.13 -4.14
C GLU A 67 23.75 -15.42 -2.68
N ALA A 68 24.68 -14.64 -2.13
CA ALA A 68 25.11 -14.75 -0.75
C ALA A 68 23.97 -14.42 0.23
N LEU A 69 23.14 -13.42 -0.09
CA LEU A 69 21.96 -13.09 0.71
C LEU A 69 20.95 -14.25 0.72
N ASN A 70 20.59 -14.75 -0.46
CA ASN A 70 19.56 -15.80 -0.60
C ASN A 70 19.98 -17.15 -0.02
N THR A 71 21.29 -17.43 0.07
CA THR A 71 21.83 -18.61 0.75
C THR A 71 21.70 -18.53 2.27
N LYS A 72 21.76 -17.31 2.84
CA LYS A 72 21.82 -17.09 4.30
C LYS A 72 20.48 -16.74 4.92
N VAL A 73 19.55 -16.18 4.14
CA VAL A 73 18.22 -15.82 4.65
C VAL A 73 17.47 -17.08 5.08
N LEU A 74 16.87 -17.02 6.27
CA LEU A 74 16.04 -18.10 6.77
C LEU A 74 14.83 -18.31 5.85
N ARG A 75 14.51 -19.58 5.59
CA ARG A 75 13.41 -20.00 4.72
C ARG A 75 12.29 -20.58 5.57
N TYR A 76 11.12 -19.98 5.45
CA TYR A 76 9.90 -20.36 6.15
C TYR A 76 8.90 -20.82 5.11
N LYS A 77 8.35 -22.01 5.34
CA LYS A 77 7.23 -22.55 4.57
C LYS A 77 5.94 -22.27 5.33
N ALA A 78 4.91 -21.82 4.62
CA ALA A 78 3.58 -21.66 5.20
C ALA A 78 2.88 -23.02 5.38
N ASP A 79 2.05 -23.12 6.43
CA ASP A 79 1.05 -24.17 6.57
C ASP A 79 -0.09 -23.90 5.57
N PRO A 80 -0.33 -24.77 4.57
CA PRO A 80 -1.36 -24.54 3.56
C PRO A 80 -2.77 -24.37 4.14
N THR A 81 -3.06 -25.03 5.26
CA THR A 81 -4.36 -24.91 5.94
C THR A 81 -4.46 -23.56 6.64
N ALA A 82 -3.37 -23.06 7.22
CA ALA A 82 -3.34 -21.72 7.82
C ALA A 82 -3.47 -20.62 6.77
N VAL A 83 -2.85 -20.79 5.60
CA VAL A 83 -3.04 -19.89 4.44
C VAL A 83 -4.50 -19.86 4.01
N ALA A 84 -5.12 -21.03 3.85
CA ALA A 84 -6.52 -21.12 3.47
C ALA A 84 -7.45 -20.51 4.51
N ASP A 85 -7.23 -20.78 5.80
CA ASP A 85 -8.03 -20.23 6.89
C ASP A 85 -7.88 -18.71 7.03
N PHE A 86 -6.65 -18.20 6.93
CA PHE A 86 -6.40 -16.76 6.93
C PHE A 86 -7.08 -16.08 5.73
N GLY A 87 -6.95 -16.68 4.55
CA GLY A 87 -7.56 -16.18 3.32
C GLY A 87 -9.09 -16.08 3.36
N LYS A 88 -9.78 -16.92 4.14
CA LYS A 88 -11.25 -16.81 4.32
C LYS A 88 -11.67 -15.49 4.96
N ASP A 89 -10.84 -14.93 5.85
CA ASP A 89 -11.09 -13.66 6.55
C ASP A 89 -10.51 -12.48 5.76
N THR A 90 -9.34 -12.65 5.14
CA THR A 90 -8.53 -11.51 4.67
C THR A 90 -8.46 -11.33 3.15
N ASN A 91 -8.82 -12.34 2.35
CA ASN A 91 -8.71 -12.17 0.90
C ASN A 91 -9.85 -11.28 0.39
N PRO A 92 -9.53 -10.12 -0.21
CA PRO A 92 -10.56 -9.26 -0.78
C PRO A 92 -11.24 -10.00 -1.94
N THR A 93 -12.58 -9.99 -1.95
CA THR A 93 -13.36 -10.59 -3.04
C THR A 93 -13.66 -9.60 -4.15
N GLY A 94 -13.56 -8.30 -3.88
CA GLY A 94 -13.97 -7.24 -4.81
C GLY A 94 -15.49 -7.05 -4.90
N ASN A 95 -16.27 -7.84 -4.16
CA ASN A 95 -17.73 -7.76 -4.15
C ASN A 95 -18.19 -6.55 -3.32
N ILE A 96 -18.31 -5.40 -3.99
CA ILE A 96 -18.74 -4.14 -3.39
C ILE A 96 -20.11 -3.73 -3.92
N ALA A 97 -21.05 -3.50 -3.00
CA ALA A 97 -22.43 -3.15 -3.36
C ALA A 97 -22.68 -1.64 -3.43
N LEU A 98 -21.83 -0.83 -2.81
CA LEU A 98 -22.00 0.61 -2.66
C LEU A 98 -20.88 1.38 -3.37
N PRO A 99 -21.12 2.66 -3.74
CA PRO A 99 -20.06 3.56 -4.20
C PRO A 99 -18.91 3.64 -3.20
N ILE A 100 -17.69 3.41 -3.69
CA ILE A 100 -16.45 3.55 -2.93
C ILE A 100 -15.53 4.51 -3.67
N LEU A 101 -15.06 5.52 -2.96
CA LEU A 101 -13.99 6.39 -3.41
C LEU A 101 -12.79 6.20 -2.48
N THR A 102 -11.68 5.72 -3.03
CA THR A 102 -10.42 5.53 -2.31
C THR A 102 -9.41 6.60 -2.71
N MET A 103 -8.49 6.94 -1.80
CA MET A 103 -7.43 7.91 -2.06
C MET A 103 -6.10 7.42 -1.49
N ARG A 104 -5.02 7.53 -2.27
CA ARG A 104 -3.68 7.07 -1.89
C ARG A 104 -2.58 8.02 -2.36
N GLY A 105 -1.63 8.30 -1.48
CA GLY A 105 -0.40 8.99 -1.83
C GLY A 105 0.51 8.07 -2.64
N MET A 106 1.00 8.56 -3.80
CA MET A 106 1.86 7.79 -4.69
C MET A 106 3.20 7.40 -4.05
N ASN A 107 3.66 8.17 -3.06
CA ASN A 107 4.93 7.93 -2.35
C ASN A 107 4.72 7.47 -0.90
N ASP A 108 3.55 6.89 -0.57
CA ASP A 108 3.27 6.32 0.75
C ASP A 108 4.29 5.22 1.10
N PRO A 109 5.09 5.40 2.18
CA PRO A 109 6.15 4.47 2.52
C PRO A 109 5.68 3.28 3.38
N ILE A 110 4.40 3.24 3.75
CA ILE A 110 3.79 2.19 4.58
C ILE A 110 2.83 1.34 3.75
N ALA A 111 1.84 1.96 3.10
CA ALA A 111 0.89 1.29 2.22
C ALA A 111 1.13 1.68 0.77
N PHE A 112 2.07 0.99 0.13
CA PHE A 112 2.51 1.29 -1.23
C PHE A 112 1.32 1.32 -2.21
N VAL A 113 1.40 2.21 -3.18
CA VAL A 113 0.31 2.49 -4.12
C VAL A 113 -0.09 1.27 -4.96
N GLU A 114 0.83 0.33 -5.19
CA GLU A 114 0.56 -0.91 -5.91
C GLU A 114 -0.41 -1.86 -5.18
N LEU A 115 -0.54 -1.74 -3.85
CA LEU A 115 -1.58 -2.44 -3.08
C LEU A 115 -2.98 -1.93 -3.45
N ALA A 116 -3.10 -0.62 -3.71
CA ALA A 116 -4.37 -0.02 -4.14
C ALA A 116 -4.74 -0.47 -5.56
N ASN A 117 -3.74 -0.57 -6.46
CA ASN A 117 -3.95 -1.14 -7.79
C ASN A 117 -4.42 -2.60 -7.72
N THR A 118 -3.85 -3.41 -6.81
CA THR A 118 -4.29 -4.80 -6.60
C THR A 118 -5.76 -4.87 -6.18
N TRP A 119 -6.21 -3.93 -5.33
CA TRP A 119 -7.61 -3.82 -4.94
C TRP A 119 -8.52 -3.40 -6.11
N GLU A 120 -8.12 -2.40 -6.89
CA GLU A 120 -8.86 -1.96 -8.09
C GLU A 120 -9.02 -3.10 -9.11
N GLU A 121 -7.95 -3.86 -9.37
CA GLU A 121 -8.01 -5.06 -10.21
C GLU A 121 -8.94 -6.14 -9.65
N THR A 122 -8.97 -6.32 -8.33
CA THR A 122 -9.83 -7.31 -7.66
C THR A 122 -11.30 -6.93 -7.81
N VAL A 123 -11.65 -5.67 -7.59
CA VAL A 123 -13.01 -5.14 -7.80
C VAL A 123 -13.43 -5.24 -9.27
N ALA A 124 -12.52 -4.94 -10.20
CA ALA A 124 -12.79 -5.06 -11.63
C ALA A 124 -13.04 -6.52 -12.04
N LYS A 125 -12.23 -7.47 -11.57
CA LYS A 125 -12.42 -8.91 -11.81
C LYS A 125 -13.74 -9.44 -11.25
N ALA A 126 -14.21 -8.85 -10.14
CA ALA A 126 -15.50 -9.17 -9.54
C ALA A 126 -16.70 -8.54 -10.29
N GLY A 127 -16.47 -7.72 -11.32
CA GLY A 127 -17.52 -7.05 -12.09
C GLY A 127 -18.07 -5.77 -11.45
N HIS A 128 -17.40 -5.26 -10.40
CA HIS A 128 -17.87 -4.12 -9.62
C HIS A 128 -17.08 -2.82 -9.88
N ALA A 129 -16.32 -2.74 -10.98
CA ALA A 129 -15.59 -1.51 -11.36
C ALA A 129 -16.51 -0.29 -11.46
N GLY A 130 -17.79 -0.47 -11.78
CA GLY A 130 -18.80 0.58 -11.77
C GLY A 130 -18.99 1.25 -10.40
N ASN A 131 -18.66 0.57 -9.30
CA ASN A 131 -18.86 1.04 -7.92
C ASN A 131 -17.58 1.57 -7.25
N MET A 132 -16.46 1.70 -7.99
CA MET A 132 -15.21 2.19 -7.42
C MET A 132 -14.58 3.33 -8.22
N VAL A 133 -14.07 4.35 -7.52
CA VAL A 133 -13.15 5.36 -8.04
C VAL A 133 -11.90 5.36 -7.16
N GLN A 134 -10.73 5.20 -7.78
CA GLN A 134 -9.44 5.27 -7.11
C GLN A 134 -8.76 6.60 -7.44
N LEU A 135 -8.46 7.39 -6.42
CA LEU A 135 -7.68 8.61 -6.52
C LEU A 135 -6.24 8.36 -6.11
N TYR A 136 -5.32 8.97 -6.85
CA TYR A 136 -3.90 9.00 -6.56
C TYR A 136 -3.47 10.45 -6.35
N THR A 137 -2.56 10.67 -5.41
CA THR A 137 -2.11 12.02 -5.04
C THR A 137 -0.60 12.11 -4.93
N ASN A 138 -0.04 13.29 -5.20
CA ASN A 138 1.39 13.55 -5.06
C ASN A 138 1.79 13.81 -3.60
N ASP A 139 1.51 12.81 -2.76
CA ASP A 139 1.78 12.79 -1.33
C ASP A 139 2.78 11.69 -0.97
N LYS A 140 3.50 11.90 0.14
CA LYS A 140 4.57 11.04 0.66
C LYS A 140 4.36 10.57 2.10
N GLU A 141 3.18 10.87 2.63
CA GLU A 141 2.76 10.51 3.99
C GLU A 141 1.71 9.40 3.93
N HIS A 142 1.57 8.67 5.04
CA HIS A 142 0.63 7.54 5.14
C HIS A 142 -0.69 7.93 5.80
N SER A 143 -0.63 8.68 6.91
CA SER A 143 -1.78 8.90 7.79
C SER A 143 -2.64 10.11 7.42
N TYR A 144 -2.02 11.16 6.89
CA TYR A 144 -2.69 12.40 6.50
C TYR A 144 -2.14 12.86 5.15
N LEU A 145 -3.04 13.26 4.25
CA LEU A 145 -2.70 13.77 2.92
C LEU A 145 -3.00 15.27 2.85
N SER A 146 -4.26 15.66 2.74
CA SER A 146 -4.67 17.05 2.58
C SER A 146 -6.15 17.27 2.85
N ASP A 147 -6.47 18.36 3.56
CA ASP A 147 -7.84 18.82 3.75
C ASP A 147 -8.57 19.08 2.43
N ALA A 148 -7.94 19.76 1.45
CA ALA A 148 -8.59 20.06 0.17
C ALA A 148 -8.96 18.77 -0.59
N GLN A 149 -8.07 17.77 -0.57
CA GLN A 149 -8.33 16.48 -1.21
C GLN A 149 -9.45 15.72 -0.50
N TYR A 150 -9.47 15.73 0.84
CA TYR A 150 -10.54 15.07 1.62
C TYR A 150 -11.91 15.71 1.39
N VAL A 151 -11.98 17.05 1.37
CA VAL A 151 -13.22 17.78 1.10
C VAL A 151 -13.72 17.47 -0.31
N ALA A 152 -12.84 17.51 -1.31
CA ALA A 152 -13.22 17.19 -2.69
C ALA A 152 -13.68 15.72 -2.86
N ALA A 153 -12.95 14.78 -2.26
CA ALA A 153 -13.29 13.36 -2.29
C ALA A 153 -14.66 13.10 -1.64
N MET A 154 -14.93 13.72 -0.48
CA MET A 154 -16.20 13.56 0.20
C MET A 154 -17.36 14.19 -0.59
N ASN A 155 -17.18 15.40 -1.13
CA ASN A 155 -18.19 16.04 -1.98
C ASN A 155 -18.50 15.21 -3.23
N ALA A 156 -17.47 14.65 -3.88
CA ALA A 156 -17.65 13.80 -5.05
C ALA A 156 -18.38 12.48 -4.71
N LEU A 157 -18.04 11.85 -3.57
CA LEU A 157 -18.71 10.64 -3.12
C LEU A 157 -20.18 10.90 -2.77
N LEU A 158 -20.50 11.99 -2.06
CA LEU A 158 -21.87 12.36 -1.72
C LEU A 158 -22.69 12.64 -2.98
N SER A 159 -22.13 13.43 -3.92
CA SER A 159 -22.78 13.70 -5.22
C SER A 159 -23.03 12.42 -6.02
N TRP A 160 -22.10 11.47 -5.98
CA TRP A 160 -22.26 10.18 -6.63
C TRP A 160 -23.41 9.39 -5.99
N VAL A 161 -23.45 9.31 -4.65
CA VAL A 161 -24.53 8.63 -3.92
C VAL A 161 -25.90 9.25 -4.24
N ASP A 162 -25.99 10.58 -4.25
CA ASP A 162 -27.26 11.30 -4.45
C ASP A 162 -27.78 11.21 -5.89
N THR A 163 -26.87 11.24 -6.87
CA THR A 163 -27.24 11.36 -8.30
C THR A 163 -27.08 10.07 -9.09
N GLY A 164 -26.40 9.07 -8.54
CA GLY A 164 -25.98 7.87 -9.25
C GLY A 164 -24.88 8.10 -10.30
N LYS A 165 -24.38 9.33 -10.47
CA LYS A 165 -23.35 9.65 -11.48
C LYS A 165 -21.96 9.43 -10.92
N LYS A 166 -21.30 8.37 -11.38
CA LYS A 166 -19.91 8.05 -11.02
C LYS A 166 -18.95 9.17 -11.47
N PRO A 167 -18.17 9.78 -10.56
CA PRO A 167 -17.17 10.77 -10.93
C PRO A 167 -15.94 10.10 -11.54
N THR A 168 -15.21 10.84 -12.37
CA THR A 168 -13.85 10.48 -12.79
C THR A 168 -12.81 11.12 -11.86
N PRO A 169 -11.56 10.62 -11.80
CA PRO A 169 -10.48 11.30 -11.09
C PRO A 169 -10.28 12.77 -11.53
N ASN A 170 -10.51 13.07 -12.82
CA ASN A 170 -10.47 14.44 -13.35
C ASN A 170 -11.60 15.32 -12.79
N ASP A 171 -12.81 14.77 -12.61
CA ASP A 171 -13.92 15.52 -12.00
C ASP A 171 -13.60 15.90 -10.56
N VAL A 172 -12.99 14.99 -9.79
CA VAL A 172 -12.61 15.25 -8.40
C VAL A 172 -11.46 16.26 -8.32
N GLU A 173 -10.45 16.14 -9.18
CA GLU A 173 -9.34 17.10 -9.24
C GLU A 173 -9.82 18.51 -9.59
N LYS A 174 -10.73 18.63 -10.56
CA LYS A 174 -11.35 19.90 -10.92
C LYS A 174 -12.14 20.51 -9.75
N GLN A 175 -12.94 19.70 -9.04
CA GLN A 175 -13.67 20.16 -7.86
C GLN A 175 -12.73 20.61 -6.75
N CYS A 176 -11.66 19.85 -6.53
CA CYS A 176 -10.61 20.13 -5.56
C CYS A 176 -9.91 21.46 -5.83
N LYS A 177 -9.53 21.75 -7.09
CA LYS A 177 -8.95 23.04 -7.49
C LYS A 177 -9.92 24.23 -7.37
N ALA A 178 -11.22 23.96 -7.41
CA ALA A 178 -12.28 24.96 -7.32
C ALA A 178 -12.83 25.17 -5.89
N LEU A 179 -12.24 24.52 -4.88
CA LEU A 179 -12.67 24.71 -3.50
C LEU A 179 -12.44 26.15 -3.00
N ASP A 180 -13.15 26.50 -1.94
CA ASP A 180 -12.98 27.78 -1.24
C ASP A 180 -11.50 28.01 -0.85
N PRO A 181 -10.95 29.22 -1.03
CA PRO A 181 -9.56 29.54 -0.71
C PRO A 181 -9.11 29.20 0.70
N LYS A 182 -10.03 29.07 1.68
CA LYS A 182 -9.69 28.64 3.05
C LYS A 182 -9.04 27.25 3.11
N TRP A 183 -9.25 26.42 2.09
CA TRP A 183 -8.65 25.09 1.96
C TRP A 183 -7.32 25.10 1.22
N ASP A 184 -6.84 26.28 0.77
CA ASP A 184 -5.63 26.47 -0.03
C ASP A 184 -5.47 25.46 -1.20
N PRO A 185 -6.45 25.35 -2.10
CA PRO A 185 -6.41 24.35 -3.17
C PRO A 185 -5.22 24.51 -4.12
N SER A 186 -4.57 25.68 -4.16
CA SER A 186 -3.33 25.91 -4.92
C SER A 186 -2.15 25.06 -4.45
N HIS A 187 -2.09 24.71 -3.17
CA HIS A 187 -1.00 23.89 -2.60
C HIS A 187 -1.53 22.54 -2.09
N GLU A 188 -2.78 22.50 -1.65
CA GLU A 188 -3.40 21.33 -1.03
C GLU A 188 -4.01 20.38 -2.05
N CYS A 189 -4.43 20.86 -3.22
CA CYS A 189 -4.96 19.98 -4.26
C CYS A 189 -3.85 19.27 -5.05
N ARG A 190 -3.43 18.10 -4.57
CA ARG A 190 -2.36 17.29 -5.20
C ARG A 190 -2.85 16.01 -5.88
N ILE A 191 -4.11 15.94 -6.31
CA ILE A 191 -4.65 14.78 -7.05
C ILE A 191 -3.94 14.70 -8.42
N VAL A 192 -3.61 13.48 -8.86
CA VAL A 192 -2.93 13.19 -10.13
C VAL A 192 -3.79 12.20 -10.94
N PRO A 193 -4.79 12.70 -11.70
CA PRO A 193 -5.80 11.86 -12.36
C PRO A 193 -5.24 10.81 -13.34
N GLU A 194 -4.11 11.11 -13.96
CA GLU A 194 -3.47 10.30 -15.00
C GLU A 194 -2.51 9.24 -14.45
N PHE A 195 -2.21 9.26 -13.15
CA PHE A 195 -1.27 8.31 -12.56
C PHE A 195 -1.82 6.89 -12.63
N LYS A 196 -0.95 5.96 -13.06
CA LYS A 196 -1.21 4.54 -13.06
C LYS A 196 -0.12 3.83 -12.29
N PRO A 197 -0.43 3.16 -11.17
CA PRO A 197 0.56 2.37 -10.44
C PRO A 197 1.10 1.23 -11.30
N LEU A 198 2.29 0.77 -10.97
CA LEU A 198 2.80 -0.49 -11.48
C LEU A 198 2.12 -1.67 -10.75
N ALA A 199 2.30 -2.88 -11.29
CA ALA A 199 1.82 -4.10 -10.64
C ALA A 199 2.53 -4.33 -9.29
N LEU A 200 1.86 -4.94 -8.31
CA LEU A 200 2.46 -5.22 -6.99
C LEU A 200 3.76 -6.03 -7.07
N SER A 201 3.91 -6.86 -8.09
CA SER A 201 5.13 -7.64 -8.35
C SER A 201 6.37 -6.77 -8.65
N THR A 202 6.20 -5.51 -9.06
CA THR A 202 7.31 -4.55 -9.20
C THR A 202 7.75 -3.98 -7.86
N ARG A 203 7.00 -4.21 -6.78
CA ARG A 203 7.29 -3.71 -5.44
C ARG A 203 7.66 -4.82 -4.47
N VAL A 204 6.93 -5.93 -4.51
CA VAL A 204 7.08 -7.09 -3.64
C VAL A 204 7.32 -8.33 -4.51
N PRO A 205 8.28 -9.22 -4.19
CA PRO A 205 8.43 -10.48 -4.91
C PRO A 205 7.14 -11.30 -4.90
N ALA A 206 6.79 -11.90 -6.03
CA ALA A 206 5.67 -12.84 -6.11
C ALA A 206 5.88 -14.03 -5.15
N ARG A 207 4.79 -14.53 -4.56
CA ARG A 207 4.77 -15.61 -3.56
C ARG A 207 3.75 -16.67 -3.95
#